data_AF-A0A1H7ETQ1-F1
#
_entry.id   AF-A0A1H7ETQ1-F1
#
_cell.length_a   1.000
_cell.length_b   1.000
_cell.length_c   1.000
_cell.angle_alpha   90.00
_cell.angle_beta   90.00
_cell.angle_gamma   90.00
#
_symmetry.space_group_name_H-M   'P 1'
#
loop_
_entity.id
_entity.type
_entity.pdbx_description
1 polymer ?
#
loop_
_entity_poly.entity_id
_entity_poly.type
_entity_poly.pdbx_seq_one_letter_code
_entity_poly.pdbx_strand_id
1 'polypeptide(L)'
;MTTQLFNSDATTLAALIRQREVSPVEVMQAHLERIAAVDPQVNAIVTIAEDAMASARTAEAAVMAGAELGPLHGVPFTAKDSIDTAGVATQRGSPIFRGRIPEADAVSVARMKQAGAILLAKTNLPEFSYWIESDNLLSGRSNNPWDLSRTPGGSSGGESAAIAAGMSPLGLGTDLAISVRGPAAQTGIVSLKATHGRVPMTGISPRAPRRFWHVGPMARSIRDLALAFSQLAGPDGQDAFSSNLPSSKPTQKAYPVALCGWVGWSVLVSVRSTQKSWRPWSRPPTHFATSAFMWNRSASRRWSGTLLWTFSIACM
;
A
#
# COMPACT_ATOMS: atom_id res chain seq x y z
N MET A 1 10.96 -10.23 -27.43
CA MET A 1 10.39 -9.04 -26.75
C MET A 1 10.97 -9.02 -25.35
N THR A 2 11.82 -8.05 -25.04
CA THR A 2 12.39 -7.87 -23.70
C THR A 2 11.26 -7.40 -22.78
N THR A 3 10.81 -8.25 -21.85
CA THR A 3 9.84 -7.84 -20.84
C THR A 3 10.42 -6.68 -20.04
N GLN A 4 9.75 -5.53 -19.99
CA GLN A 4 10.20 -4.42 -19.16
C GLN A 4 10.09 -4.83 -17.69
N LEU A 5 11.22 -4.90 -17.00
CA LEU A 5 11.32 -5.45 -15.63
C LEU A 5 10.36 -4.76 -14.65
N PHE A 6 10.10 -3.47 -14.84
CA PHE A 6 9.20 -2.71 -13.97
C PHE A 6 7.71 -3.13 -14.06
N ASN A 7 7.32 -3.89 -15.09
CA ASN A 7 5.97 -4.48 -15.21
C ASN A 7 5.83 -5.78 -14.43
N SER A 8 6.93 -6.48 -14.16
CA SER A 8 6.93 -7.69 -13.35
C SER A 8 6.50 -7.38 -11.93
N ASP A 9 5.92 -8.37 -11.27
CA ASP A 9 5.52 -8.27 -9.88
C ASP A 9 6.67 -8.68 -8.94
N ALA A 10 6.59 -8.32 -7.66
CA ALA A 10 7.72 -8.43 -6.74
C ALA A 10 8.17 -9.88 -6.54
N THR A 11 7.22 -10.80 -6.46
CA THR A 11 7.47 -12.25 -6.32
C THR A 11 8.20 -12.81 -7.54
N THR A 12 7.82 -12.38 -8.74
CA THR A 12 8.51 -12.79 -9.98
C THR A 12 9.92 -12.24 -10.03
N LEU A 13 10.12 -10.96 -9.70
CA LEU A 13 11.45 -10.35 -9.65
C LEU A 13 12.38 -11.09 -8.68
N ALA A 14 11.90 -11.42 -7.47
CA ALA A 14 12.68 -12.19 -6.50
C ALA A 14 13.09 -13.58 -7.04
N ALA A 15 12.21 -14.24 -7.80
CA ALA A 15 12.49 -15.54 -8.41
C ALA A 15 13.55 -15.44 -9.52
N LEU A 16 13.41 -14.46 -10.42
CA LEU A 16 14.36 -14.22 -11.51
C LEU A 16 15.76 -13.88 -10.97
N ILE A 17 15.83 -13.03 -9.94
CA ILE A 17 17.09 -12.69 -9.25
C ILE A 17 17.75 -13.95 -8.66
N ARG A 18 16.97 -14.78 -7.97
CA ARG A 18 17.48 -16.02 -7.37
C ARG A 18 17.98 -17.02 -8.41
N GLN A 19 17.34 -17.05 -9.57
CA GLN A 19 17.72 -17.89 -10.71
C GLN A 19 18.86 -17.29 -11.55
N ARG A 20 19.31 -16.07 -11.20
CA ARG A 20 20.34 -15.31 -11.93
C ARG A 20 19.94 -15.00 -13.37
N GLU A 21 18.64 -14.94 -13.64
CA GLU A 21 18.10 -14.53 -14.95
C GLU A 21 18.13 -13.01 -15.13
N VAL A 22 18.04 -12.28 -14.02
CA VAL A 22 18.21 -10.83 -13.95
C VAL A 22 18.98 -10.48 -12.69
N SER A 23 19.69 -9.37 -12.71
CA SER A 23 20.44 -8.88 -11.56
C SER A 23 19.62 -7.87 -10.73
N PRO A 24 19.81 -7.80 -9.39
CA PRO A 24 19.21 -6.74 -8.57
C PRO A 24 19.54 -5.33 -9.07
N VAL A 25 20.73 -5.15 -9.66
CA VAL A 25 21.16 -3.87 -10.25
C VAL A 25 20.33 -3.54 -11.48
N GLU A 26 20.10 -4.50 -12.37
CA GLU A 26 19.23 -4.32 -13.55
C GLU A 26 17.80 -3.98 -13.15
N VAL A 27 17.26 -4.68 -12.15
CA VAL A 27 15.91 -4.42 -11.62
C VAL A 27 15.81 -3.02 -11.02
N MET A 28 16.77 -2.64 -10.16
CA MET A 28 16.78 -1.31 -9.54
C MET A 28 16.89 -0.19 -10.59
N GLN A 29 17.78 -0.36 -11.57
CA GLN A 29 17.96 0.59 -12.66
C GLN A 29 16.67 0.78 -13.47
N ALA A 30 15.98 -0.32 -13.81
CA ALA A 30 14.71 -0.24 -14.54
C ALA A 30 13.62 0.55 -13.80
N HIS A 31 13.56 0.44 -12.46
CA HIS A 31 12.62 1.20 -11.64
C HIS A 31 13.02 2.68 -11.48
N LEU A 32 14.31 2.99 -11.34
CA LEU A 32 14.80 4.38 -11.31
C LEU A 32 14.56 5.10 -12.64
N GLU A 33 14.82 4.44 -13.77
CA GLU A 33 14.52 4.97 -15.11
C GLU A 33 13.01 5.21 -15.28
N ARG A 34 12.18 4.30 -14.76
CA ARG A 34 10.74 4.45 -14.78
C ARG A 34 10.29 5.67 -13.97
N ILE A 35 10.84 5.87 -12.78
CA ILE A 35 10.60 7.07 -11.95
C ILE A 35 10.96 8.33 -12.74
N ALA A 36 12.17 8.40 -13.29
CA ALA A 36 12.64 9.56 -14.06
C ALA A 36 11.72 9.88 -15.25
N ALA A 37 11.16 8.86 -15.90
CA ALA A 37 10.30 9.02 -17.07
C ALA A 37 8.88 9.51 -16.75
N VAL A 38 8.31 9.16 -15.59
CA VAL A 38 6.87 9.45 -15.31
C VAL A 38 6.58 10.26 -14.07
N ASP A 39 7.43 10.21 -13.06
CA ASP A 39 7.18 10.92 -11.82
C ASP A 39 7.11 12.45 -11.97
N PRO A 40 7.80 13.12 -12.93
CA PRO A 40 7.61 14.56 -13.12
C PRO A 40 6.16 15.01 -13.37
N GLN A 41 5.30 14.13 -13.88
CA GLN A 41 3.87 14.41 -14.09
C GLN A 41 2.97 13.84 -12.98
N VAL A 42 3.38 12.73 -12.38
CA VAL A 42 2.60 12.02 -11.35
C VAL A 42 2.87 12.57 -9.94
N ASN A 43 4.08 13.03 -9.66
CA ASN A 43 4.54 13.58 -8.39
C ASN A 43 4.23 12.65 -7.19
N ALA A 44 4.56 11.37 -7.34
CA ALA A 44 4.35 10.33 -6.34
C ALA A 44 5.58 10.10 -5.46
N ILE A 45 6.79 10.28 -5.99
CA ILE A 45 8.05 10.10 -5.26
C ILE A 45 8.53 11.43 -4.68
N VAL A 46 8.84 11.47 -3.38
CA VAL A 46 9.31 12.70 -2.70
C VAL A 46 10.79 12.64 -2.33
N THR A 47 11.35 11.44 -2.15
CA THR A 47 12.76 11.24 -1.82
C THR A 47 13.21 9.91 -2.42
N ILE A 48 14.23 9.90 -3.28
CA ILE A 48 14.90 8.66 -3.71
C ILE A 48 15.94 8.29 -2.66
N ALA A 49 16.05 7.01 -2.29
CA ALA A 49 17.08 6.55 -1.36
C ALA A 49 18.45 6.57 -2.07
N GLU A 50 19.40 7.36 -1.55
CA GLU A 50 20.72 7.56 -2.17
C GLU A 50 21.52 6.26 -2.26
N ASP A 51 21.31 5.34 -1.32
CA ASP A 51 21.97 4.04 -1.23
C ASP A 51 21.27 2.93 -2.02
N ALA A 52 20.19 3.20 -2.76
CA ALA A 52 19.41 2.18 -3.46
C ALA A 52 20.27 1.36 -4.44
N MET A 53 21.11 2.01 -5.25
CA MET A 53 22.00 1.33 -6.19
C MET A 53 23.18 0.64 -5.51
N ALA A 54 23.68 1.18 -4.40
CA ALA A 54 24.72 0.54 -3.61
C ALA A 54 24.18 -0.76 -2.96
N SER A 55 22.96 -0.70 -2.42
CA SER A 55 22.24 -1.85 -1.88
C SER A 55 21.96 -2.90 -2.95
N ALA A 56 21.61 -2.50 -4.17
CA ALA A 56 21.44 -3.42 -5.30
C ALA A 56 22.73 -4.18 -5.65
N ARG A 57 23.88 -3.48 -5.67
CA ARG A 57 25.20 -4.12 -5.87
C ARG A 57 25.56 -5.10 -4.76
N THR A 58 25.28 -4.74 -3.51
CA THR A 58 25.48 -5.65 -2.37
C THR A 58 24.58 -6.89 -2.49
N ALA A 59 23.33 -6.71 -2.88
CA ALA A 59 22.40 -7.82 -3.09
C ALA A 59 22.85 -8.74 -4.25
N GLU A 60 23.37 -8.18 -5.34
CA GLU A 60 23.95 -8.92 -6.46
C GLU A 60 25.18 -9.73 -6.04
N ALA A 61 26.10 -9.13 -5.27
CA ALA A 61 27.25 -9.84 -4.73
C ALA A 61 26.85 -11.05 -3.88
N ALA A 62 25.80 -10.93 -3.05
CA ALA A 62 25.27 -12.04 -2.27
C ALA A 62 24.68 -13.16 -3.14
N VAL A 63 23.98 -12.82 -4.23
CA VAL A 63 23.47 -13.79 -5.22
C VAL A 63 24.62 -14.56 -5.88
N MET A 64 25.67 -13.85 -6.28
CA MET A 64 26.85 -14.43 -6.93
C MET A 64 27.65 -15.32 -5.97
N ALA A 65 27.75 -14.95 -4.70
CA ALA A 65 28.37 -15.74 -3.65
C ALA A 65 27.56 -16.99 -3.24
N GLY A 66 26.31 -17.13 -3.72
CA GLY A 66 25.44 -18.26 -3.35
C GLY A 66 24.96 -18.19 -1.90
N ALA A 67 24.82 -16.99 -1.34
CA ALA A 67 24.33 -16.79 0.03
C ALA A 67 22.88 -17.27 0.20
N GLU A 68 22.47 -17.50 1.45
CA GLU A 68 21.05 -17.69 1.78
C GLU A 68 20.29 -16.38 1.56
N LEU A 69 19.39 -16.36 0.58
CA LEU A 69 18.69 -15.15 0.16
C LEU A 69 17.28 -15.10 0.73
N GLY A 70 16.92 -13.97 1.35
CA GLY A 70 15.58 -13.68 1.83
C GLY A 70 14.51 -13.75 0.73
N PRO A 71 13.22 -13.82 1.09
CA PRO A 71 12.15 -14.08 0.12
C PRO A 71 11.89 -12.91 -0.85
N LEU A 72 12.34 -11.70 -0.53
CA LEU A 72 12.27 -10.51 -1.37
C LEU A 72 13.66 -9.99 -1.79
N HIS A 73 14.68 -10.86 -1.73
CA HIS A 73 16.08 -10.46 -1.97
C HIS A 73 16.27 -9.71 -3.30
N GLY A 74 16.83 -8.50 -3.20
CA GLY A 74 17.15 -7.64 -4.34
C GLY A 74 15.94 -6.92 -4.96
N VAL A 75 14.72 -7.11 -4.45
CA VAL A 75 13.52 -6.48 -5.01
C VAL A 75 13.35 -5.06 -4.43
N PRO A 76 13.12 -4.03 -5.27
CA PRO A 76 12.84 -2.68 -4.80
C PRO A 76 11.47 -2.59 -4.13
N PHE A 77 11.37 -1.79 -3.07
CA PHE A 77 10.10 -1.38 -2.49
C PHE A 77 10.09 0.10 -2.12
N THR A 78 8.90 0.68 -2.08
CA THR A 78 8.68 2.08 -1.68
C THR A 78 7.96 2.16 -0.33
N ALA A 79 8.11 3.29 0.35
CA ALA A 79 7.42 3.53 1.62
C ALA A 79 6.87 4.94 1.71
N LYS A 80 5.60 5.08 2.10
CA LYS A 80 4.98 6.36 2.39
C LYS A 80 5.83 7.20 3.32
N ASP A 81 5.94 8.50 3.04
CA ASP A 81 6.83 9.41 3.76
C ASP A 81 6.40 9.72 5.22
N SER A 82 5.34 9.07 5.70
CA SER A 82 4.99 8.99 7.12
C SER A 82 5.66 7.83 7.88
N ILE A 83 6.37 6.96 7.17
CA ILE A 83 7.05 5.77 7.68
C ILE A 83 8.53 6.12 7.81
N ASP A 84 9.07 6.06 9.03
CA ASP A 84 10.47 6.40 9.28
C ASP A 84 11.41 5.38 8.60
N THR A 85 12.47 5.90 7.98
CA THR A 85 13.51 5.17 7.25
C THR A 85 14.86 5.73 7.67
N ALA A 86 15.72 4.91 8.26
CA ALA A 86 17.03 5.33 8.73
C ALA A 86 17.86 5.90 7.59
N GLY A 87 18.43 7.09 7.78
CA GLY A 87 19.30 7.74 6.81
C GLY A 87 18.60 8.30 5.56
N VAL A 88 17.27 8.15 5.43
CA VAL A 88 16.51 8.65 4.27
C VAL A 88 15.48 9.68 4.72
N ALA A 89 15.48 10.85 4.07
CA ALA A 89 14.62 11.97 4.45
C ALA A 89 13.14 11.54 4.57
N THR A 90 12.57 11.78 5.75
CA THR A 90 11.19 11.44 6.12
C THR A 90 10.49 12.68 6.68
N GLN A 91 9.81 13.39 5.79
CA GLN A 91 9.34 14.77 5.97
C GLN A 91 7.82 14.86 6.16
N ARG A 92 7.11 13.73 6.09
CA ARG A 92 5.70 13.56 6.47
C ARG A 92 4.74 14.52 5.73
N GLY A 93 5.12 14.95 4.53
CA GLY A 93 4.36 15.89 3.71
C GLY A 93 4.12 17.24 4.40
N SER A 94 5.01 17.69 5.28
CA SER A 94 4.84 18.95 6.03
C SER A 94 6.10 19.81 5.96
N PRO A 95 5.99 21.13 5.69
CA PRO A 95 7.10 22.06 5.82
C PRO A 95 7.76 22.05 7.21
N ILE A 96 7.03 21.65 8.26
CA ILE A 96 7.54 21.55 9.64
C ILE A 96 8.67 20.52 9.75
N PHE A 97 8.63 19.44 8.98
CA PHE A 97 9.64 18.38 9.02
C PHE A 97 10.57 18.42 7.80
N ARG A 98 10.67 19.57 7.11
CA ARG A 98 11.58 19.73 5.98
C ARG A 98 13.01 19.39 6.40
N GLY A 99 13.68 18.53 5.64
CA GLY A 99 15.03 18.06 5.94
C GLY A 99 15.16 17.07 7.10
N ARG A 100 14.06 16.61 7.71
CA ARG A 100 14.11 15.60 8.77
C ARG A 100 14.59 14.26 8.22
N ILE A 101 15.63 13.71 8.84
CA ILE A 101 16.17 12.37 8.55
C ILE A 101 16.08 11.53 9.83
N PRO A 102 15.30 10.42 9.86
CA PRO A 102 15.26 9.52 11.00
C PRO A 102 16.59 8.78 11.22
N GLU A 103 16.92 8.49 12.47
CA GLU A 103 18.07 7.65 12.84
C GLU A 103 17.75 6.15 12.76
N ALA A 104 16.48 5.78 12.82
CA ALA A 104 16.04 4.38 12.85
C ALA A 104 14.93 4.12 11.83
N ASP A 105 14.93 2.90 11.29
CA ASP A 105 13.84 2.38 10.48
C ASP A 105 12.59 2.14 11.34
N ALA A 106 11.42 2.39 10.78
CA ALA A 106 10.18 1.81 11.28
C ALA A 106 10.27 0.29 11.21
N VAL A 107 9.58 -0.41 12.10
CA VAL A 107 9.63 -1.88 12.18
C VAL A 107 9.19 -2.53 10.86
N SER A 108 8.22 -1.94 10.17
CA SER A 108 7.78 -2.41 8.86
C SER A 108 8.89 -2.33 7.80
N VAL A 109 9.66 -1.24 7.78
CA VAL A 109 10.80 -1.04 6.87
C VAL A 109 11.92 -2.02 7.22
N ALA A 110 12.27 -2.14 8.50
CA ALA A 110 13.30 -3.05 8.97
C ALA A 110 12.99 -4.51 8.56
N ARG A 111 11.74 -4.94 8.69
CA ARG A 111 11.29 -6.29 8.27
C ARG A 111 11.38 -6.49 6.76
N MET A 112 11.04 -5.49 5.96
CA MET A 112 11.22 -5.55 4.50
C MET A 112 12.69 -5.68 4.12
N LYS A 113 13.58 -4.89 4.75
CA LYS A 113 15.03 -4.98 4.55
C LYS A 113 15.58 -6.34 4.99
N GLN A 114 15.13 -6.88 6.12
CA GLN A 114 15.50 -8.23 6.59
C GLN A 114 15.05 -9.33 5.63
N ALA A 115 13.92 -9.16 4.95
CA ALA A 115 13.48 -10.06 3.89
C ALA A 115 14.31 -9.95 2.59
N GLY A 116 15.30 -9.05 2.57
CA GLY A 116 16.21 -8.80 1.45
C GLY A 116 15.72 -7.73 0.47
N ALA A 117 14.58 -7.09 0.73
CA ALA A 117 14.07 -6.03 -0.14
C ALA A 117 14.89 -4.74 0.02
N ILE A 118 14.99 -3.96 -1.05
CA ILE A 118 15.78 -2.72 -1.07
C ILE A 118 14.83 -1.51 -1.08
N LEU A 119 15.02 -0.58 -0.15
CA LEU A 119 14.26 0.67 -0.14
C LEU A 119 14.66 1.50 -1.37
N LEU A 120 13.72 1.72 -2.27
CA LEU A 120 13.90 2.52 -3.49
C LEU A 120 13.67 4.00 -3.21
N ALA A 121 12.54 4.34 -2.59
CA ALA A 121 12.13 5.72 -2.43
C ALA A 121 11.00 5.91 -1.39
N LYS A 122 10.79 7.17 -1.00
CA LYS A 122 9.69 7.65 -0.16
C LYS A 122 8.57 8.22 -1.02
N THR A 123 7.32 7.94 -0.66
CA THR A 123 6.16 8.35 -1.46
C THR A 123 5.30 9.42 -0.79
N ASN A 124 4.68 10.24 -1.62
CA ASN A 124 3.93 11.43 -1.21
C ASN A 124 2.61 11.09 -0.47
N LEU A 125 2.18 12.03 0.36
CA LEU A 125 1.01 11.93 1.24
C LEU A 125 0.48 13.33 1.56
N PRO A 126 -0.78 13.48 2.00
CA PRO A 126 -1.18 14.72 2.62
C PRO A 126 -0.50 14.91 3.97
N GLU A 127 -0.39 16.17 4.36
CA GLU A 127 0.18 16.56 5.65
C GLU A 127 -0.48 15.78 6.80
N PHE A 128 0.35 15.23 7.70
CA PHE A 128 -0.07 14.36 8.81
C PHE A 128 -0.90 13.13 8.40
N SER A 129 -0.90 12.72 7.13
CA SER A 129 -1.77 11.66 6.63
C SER A 129 -3.28 11.88 6.87
N TYR A 130 -3.71 13.13 7.12
CA TYR A 130 -5.08 13.47 7.54
C TYR A 130 -5.97 14.01 6.43
N TRP A 131 -5.78 13.49 5.22
CA TRP A 131 -6.66 13.79 4.10
C TRP A 131 -6.84 12.58 3.18
N ILE A 132 -7.92 12.61 2.40
CA ILE A 132 -8.28 11.55 1.44
C ILE A 132 -7.72 11.80 0.04
N GLU A 133 -6.92 12.85 -0.13
CA GLU A 133 -6.17 13.13 -1.35
C GLU A 133 -4.71 13.42 -0.97
N SER A 134 -3.75 12.95 -1.76
CA SER A 134 -2.34 13.24 -1.55
C SER A 134 -1.96 14.61 -2.12
N ASP A 135 -2.12 15.64 -1.30
CA ASP A 135 -1.70 17.02 -1.56
C ASP A 135 -1.15 17.67 -0.28
N ASN A 136 -0.06 18.43 -0.42
CA ASN A 136 0.57 19.13 0.68
C ASN A 136 1.44 20.31 0.22
N LEU A 137 1.79 21.19 1.16
CA LEU A 137 2.59 22.41 0.90
C LEU A 137 4.09 22.17 0.70
N LEU A 138 4.61 20.97 0.98
CA LEU A 138 6.04 20.66 0.87
C LEU A 138 6.40 20.15 -0.53
N SER A 139 5.66 19.17 -1.03
CA SER A 139 5.91 18.44 -2.27
C SER A 139 4.80 18.63 -3.31
N GLY A 140 3.70 19.27 -2.95
CA GLY A 140 2.55 19.44 -3.84
C GLY A 140 1.71 18.18 -4.01
N ARG A 141 0.77 18.25 -4.95
CA ARG A 141 -0.22 17.21 -5.24
C ARG A 141 0.35 16.06 -6.06
N SER A 142 0.03 14.83 -5.68
CA SER A 142 0.18 13.65 -6.55
C SER A 142 -1.03 13.50 -7.48
N ASN A 143 -0.79 13.13 -8.73
CA ASN A 143 -1.84 12.91 -9.73
C ASN A 143 -2.05 11.40 -9.98
N ASN A 144 -3.23 11.04 -10.50
CA ASN A 144 -3.54 9.67 -10.87
C ASN A 144 -2.86 9.30 -12.20
N PRO A 145 -2.08 8.21 -12.30
CA PRO A 145 -1.40 7.86 -13.54
C PRO A 145 -2.34 7.46 -14.69
N TRP A 146 -3.62 7.17 -14.41
CA TRP A 146 -4.63 6.89 -15.44
C TRP A 146 -5.27 8.16 -16.03
N ASP A 147 -5.28 9.26 -15.27
CA ASP A 147 -5.77 10.58 -15.67
C ASP A 147 -5.13 11.64 -14.77
N LEU A 148 -4.18 12.39 -15.30
CA LEU A 148 -3.38 13.37 -14.54
C LEU A 148 -4.20 14.54 -14.00
N SER A 149 -5.46 14.70 -14.44
CA SER A 149 -6.39 15.69 -13.88
C SER A 149 -7.07 15.22 -12.58
N ARG A 150 -6.87 13.96 -12.18
CA ARG A 150 -7.55 13.31 -11.05
C ARG A 150 -6.60 13.03 -9.89
N THR A 151 -7.18 12.90 -8.70
CA THR A 151 -6.47 12.42 -7.52
C THR A 151 -6.21 10.91 -7.60
N PRO A 152 -5.03 10.43 -7.16
CA PRO A 152 -4.80 9.01 -6.89
C PRO A 152 -5.40 8.58 -5.54
N GLY A 153 -6.02 9.50 -4.81
CA GLY A 153 -6.57 9.30 -3.47
C GLY A 153 -5.58 9.63 -2.38
N GLY A 154 -5.94 9.27 -1.16
CA GLY A 154 -5.15 9.53 0.02
C GLY A 154 -5.59 8.74 1.24
N SER A 155 -4.78 8.73 2.30
CA SER A 155 -3.52 9.47 2.42
C SER A 155 -2.30 8.75 1.83
N SER A 156 -2.41 7.51 1.35
CA SER A 156 -1.30 6.80 0.68
C SER A 156 -1.40 6.90 -0.86
N GLY A 157 -1.80 8.06 -1.36
CA GLY A 157 -1.99 8.31 -2.80
C GLY A 157 -0.71 8.24 -3.61
N GLY A 158 0.40 8.81 -3.10
CA GLY A 158 1.71 8.71 -3.75
C GLY A 158 2.15 7.26 -3.89
N GLU A 159 2.01 6.47 -2.82
CA GLU A 159 2.31 5.02 -2.86
C GLU A 159 1.48 4.29 -3.92
N SER A 160 0.18 4.58 -3.97
CA SER A 160 -0.74 3.98 -4.93
C SER A 160 -0.44 4.36 -6.38
N ALA A 161 -0.08 5.62 -6.61
CA ALA A 161 0.28 6.14 -7.92
C ALA A 161 1.64 5.59 -8.40
N ALA A 162 2.64 5.52 -7.50
CA ALA A 162 3.95 4.94 -7.78
C ALA A 162 3.82 3.48 -8.26
N ILE A 163 3.04 2.67 -7.55
CA ILE A 163 2.84 1.26 -7.89
C ILE A 163 2.02 1.10 -9.18
N ALA A 164 0.94 1.86 -9.35
CA ALA A 164 0.11 1.81 -10.55
C ALA A 164 0.88 2.24 -11.81
N ALA A 165 1.79 3.21 -11.69
CA ALA A 165 2.63 3.67 -12.78
C ALA A 165 3.83 2.75 -13.06
N GLY A 166 4.05 1.69 -12.29
CA GLY A 166 5.19 0.79 -12.45
C GLY A 166 6.50 1.31 -11.86
N MET A 167 6.49 2.45 -11.14
CA MET A 167 7.70 2.98 -10.50
C MET A 167 8.21 2.06 -9.39
N SER A 168 7.32 1.33 -8.74
CA SER A 168 7.64 0.35 -7.70
C SER A 168 6.77 -0.91 -7.88
N PRO A 169 7.28 -2.12 -7.62
CA PRO A 169 6.46 -3.33 -7.69
C PRO A 169 5.64 -3.56 -6.41
N LEU A 170 6.10 -3.01 -5.28
CA LEU A 170 5.58 -3.24 -3.94
C LEU A 170 5.85 -2.03 -3.05
N GLY A 171 4.94 -1.71 -2.14
CA GLY A 171 5.17 -0.62 -1.22
C GLY A 171 4.37 -0.67 0.08
N LEU A 172 4.69 0.27 0.97
CA LEU A 172 4.10 0.36 2.30
C LEU A 172 3.33 1.68 2.46
N GLY A 173 2.04 1.54 2.75
CA GLY A 173 1.16 2.67 3.08
C GLY A 173 0.69 2.61 4.54
N THR A 174 -0.12 3.61 4.91
CA THR A 174 -0.77 3.65 6.22
C THR A 174 -2.26 3.91 6.07
N ASP A 175 -3.09 3.27 6.91
CA ASP A 175 -4.55 3.31 6.84
C ASP A 175 -5.17 3.59 8.22
N LEU A 176 -5.90 4.70 8.29
CA LEU A 176 -6.76 5.04 9.43
C LEU A 176 -8.22 4.66 9.13
N ALA A 177 -8.81 5.28 8.11
CA ALA A 177 -10.19 5.05 7.71
C ALA A 177 -10.30 4.37 6.34
N ILE A 178 -9.46 4.76 5.39
CA ILE A 178 -9.47 4.26 4.01
C ILE A 178 -8.07 4.29 3.35
N SER A 179 -7.05 4.77 4.05
CA SER A 179 -5.90 5.41 3.41
C SER A 179 -4.90 4.49 2.68
N VAL A 180 -5.06 3.16 2.72
CA VAL A 180 -4.42 2.26 1.73
C VAL A 180 -5.43 1.67 0.74
N ARG A 181 -6.69 1.45 1.15
CA ARG A 181 -7.73 0.80 0.33
C ARG A 181 -8.35 1.74 -0.70
N GLY A 182 -8.58 2.99 -0.32
CA GLY A 182 -9.16 4.04 -1.18
C GLY A 182 -8.25 4.37 -2.35
N PRO A 183 -6.99 4.76 -2.10
CA PRO A 183 -6.03 4.97 -3.18
C PRO A 183 -5.89 3.75 -4.08
N ALA A 184 -5.79 2.55 -3.50
CA ALA A 184 -5.65 1.32 -4.27
C ALA A 184 -6.83 1.10 -5.23
N ALA A 185 -8.06 1.34 -4.77
CA ALA A 185 -9.24 1.28 -5.61
C ALA A 185 -9.24 2.36 -6.72
N GLN A 186 -8.72 3.55 -6.43
CA GLN A 186 -8.70 4.67 -7.39
C GLN A 186 -7.60 4.55 -8.44
N THR A 187 -6.49 3.89 -8.14
CA THR A 187 -5.38 3.65 -9.09
C THR A 187 -5.35 2.21 -9.61
N GLY A 188 -6.34 1.39 -9.31
CA GLY A 188 -6.47 0.04 -9.89
C GLY A 188 -5.41 -0.96 -9.41
N ILE A 189 -4.97 -0.83 -8.16
CA ILE A 189 -4.03 -1.78 -7.52
C ILE A 189 -4.69 -2.46 -6.32
N VAL A 190 -3.96 -3.33 -5.64
CA VAL A 190 -4.46 -4.03 -4.45
C VAL A 190 -3.73 -3.57 -3.19
N SER A 191 -4.44 -3.56 -2.05
CA SER A 191 -3.84 -3.28 -0.75
C SER A 191 -4.51 -4.07 0.38
N LEU A 192 -3.81 -4.18 1.51
CA LEU A 192 -4.32 -4.88 2.69
C LEU A 192 -4.24 -3.99 3.93
N LYS A 193 -5.40 -3.69 4.52
CA LYS A 193 -5.49 -3.20 5.90
C LYS A 193 -5.78 -4.38 6.82
N ALA A 194 -4.75 -4.92 7.44
CA ALA A 194 -4.88 -6.05 8.35
C ALA A 194 -5.71 -5.72 9.60
N THR A 195 -6.04 -6.75 10.39
CA THR A 195 -6.54 -6.57 11.75
C THR A 195 -5.59 -5.69 12.56
N HIS A 196 -6.14 -4.80 13.37
CA HIS A 196 -5.35 -3.93 14.24
C HIS A 196 -4.39 -4.74 15.13
N GLY A 197 -3.17 -4.23 15.33
CA GLY A 197 -2.11 -4.92 16.08
C GLY A 197 -1.38 -6.04 15.33
N ARG A 198 -1.83 -6.43 14.13
CA ARG A 198 -1.16 -7.49 13.36
C ARG A 198 0.21 -7.06 12.81
N VAL A 199 0.33 -5.81 12.42
CA VAL A 199 1.57 -5.15 12.00
C VAL A 199 1.83 -4.00 12.99
N PRO A 200 3.00 -3.94 13.66
CA PRO A 200 3.32 -2.88 14.59
C PRO A 200 3.39 -1.49 13.94
N MET A 201 3.03 -0.47 14.69
CA MET A 201 3.05 0.95 14.30
C MET A 201 4.31 1.70 14.79
N THR A 202 5.33 0.99 15.26
CA THR A 202 6.60 1.58 15.72
C THR A 202 7.36 2.23 14.56
N GLY A 203 7.72 3.51 14.73
CA GLY A 203 8.33 4.33 13.68
C GLY A 203 7.36 4.94 12.66
N ILE A 204 6.05 4.91 12.94
CA ILE A 204 5.02 5.48 12.05
C ILE A 204 4.47 6.78 12.61
N SER A 205 4.21 7.74 11.71
CA SER A 205 3.58 9.03 12.00
C SER A 205 2.24 9.19 11.27
N PRO A 206 1.30 9.99 11.78
CA PRO A 206 1.18 10.47 13.16
C PRO A 206 1.08 9.33 14.18
N ARG A 207 1.39 9.66 15.44
CA ARG A 207 1.27 8.72 16.56
C ARG A 207 -0.13 8.63 17.14
N ALA A 208 -1.11 9.38 16.65
CA ALA A 208 -2.48 9.34 17.16
C ALA A 208 -3.46 9.50 15.99
N PRO A 209 -4.68 8.92 16.08
CA PRO A 209 -5.10 7.95 17.10
C PRO A 209 -4.59 6.52 16.78
N ARG A 210 -3.69 5.97 17.61
CA ARG A 210 -3.05 4.65 17.35
C ARG A 210 -4.01 3.48 17.22
N ARG A 211 -5.15 3.52 17.93
CA ARG A 211 -6.13 2.42 17.98
C ARG A 211 -6.79 2.11 16.63
N PHE A 212 -6.75 3.06 15.71
CA PHE A 212 -7.40 2.92 14.40
C PHE A 212 -6.39 2.92 13.26
N TRP A 213 -5.11 3.13 13.55
CA TRP A 213 -4.07 3.25 12.55
C TRP A 213 -3.44 1.90 12.26
N HIS A 214 -3.13 1.68 10.98
CA HIS A 214 -2.52 0.47 10.46
C HIS A 214 -1.40 0.81 9.48
N VAL A 215 -0.39 -0.04 9.40
CA VAL A 215 0.51 -0.13 8.24
C VAL A 215 0.00 -1.27 7.36
N GLY A 216 0.04 -1.08 6.04
CA GLY A 216 -0.45 -2.06 5.09
C GLY A 216 0.40 -2.13 3.82
N PRO A 217 0.69 -3.33 3.28
CA PRO A 217 1.31 -3.45 1.98
C PRO A 217 0.34 -3.05 0.86
N MET A 218 0.90 -2.56 -0.24
CA MET A 218 0.23 -2.17 -1.48
C MET A 218 1.02 -2.75 -2.65
N ALA A 219 0.36 -3.34 -3.65
CA ALA A 219 1.02 -3.99 -4.79
C ALA A 219 0.07 -4.12 -6.00
N ARG A 220 0.59 -4.56 -7.15
CA ARG A 220 -0.24 -4.92 -8.33
C ARG A 220 -0.77 -6.35 -8.30
N SER A 221 -0.26 -7.20 -7.39
CA SER A 221 -0.66 -8.60 -7.30
C SER A 221 -1.01 -9.02 -5.86
N ILE A 222 -1.96 -9.95 -5.73
CA ILE A 222 -2.35 -10.51 -4.43
C ILE A 222 -1.21 -11.35 -3.81
N ARG A 223 -0.41 -12.02 -4.63
CA ARG A 223 0.74 -12.81 -4.14
C ARG A 223 1.81 -11.93 -3.50
N ASP A 224 2.06 -10.74 -4.03
CA ASP A 224 2.99 -9.79 -3.42
C ASP A 224 2.44 -9.22 -2.10
N LEU A 225 1.13 -8.94 -2.02
CA LEU A 225 0.52 -8.55 -0.75
C LEU A 225 0.64 -9.64 0.30
N ALA A 226 0.37 -10.89 -0.07
CA ALA A 226 0.47 -12.02 0.84
C ALA A 226 1.91 -12.22 1.34
N LEU A 227 2.89 -12.14 0.43
CA LEU A 227 4.30 -12.25 0.75
C LEU A 227 4.77 -11.09 1.65
N ALA A 228 4.48 -9.85 1.28
CA ALA A 228 4.83 -8.69 2.09
C ALA A 228 4.19 -8.76 3.47
N PHE A 229 2.90 -9.09 3.54
CA PHE A 229 2.19 -9.24 4.81
C PHE A 229 2.81 -10.32 5.71
N SER A 230 3.28 -11.44 5.15
CA SER A 230 3.94 -12.49 5.93
C SER A 230 5.26 -12.01 6.56
N GLN A 231 5.95 -11.05 5.93
CA GLN A 231 7.14 -10.42 6.51
C GLN A 231 6.80 -9.34 7.53
N LEU A 232 5.68 -8.64 7.35
CA LEU A 232 5.27 -7.51 8.19
C LEU A 232 4.59 -7.94 9.50
N ALA A 233 3.96 -9.11 9.55
CA ALA A 233 3.13 -9.52 10.67
C ALA A 233 3.96 -9.97 11.90
N GLY A 234 3.42 -9.73 13.10
CA GLY A 234 3.98 -10.19 14.38
C GLY A 234 4.43 -9.05 15.30
N PRO A 235 4.55 -9.28 16.61
CA PRO A 235 4.91 -8.26 17.57
C PRO A 235 6.35 -7.79 17.42
N ASP A 236 6.64 -6.58 17.90
CA ASP A 236 7.98 -5.99 17.95
C ASP A 236 8.50 -5.73 19.36
N GLY A 237 7.67 -5.98 20.38
CA GLY A 237 7.99 -5.68 21.79
C GLY A 237 7.97 -4.19 22.15
N GLN A 238 7.59 -3.30 21.23
CA GLN A 238 7.55 -1.85 21.44
C GLN A 238 6.14 -1.28 21.29
N ASP A 239 5.37 -1.75 20.30
CA ASP A 239 3.98 -1.36 20.12
C ASP A 239 3.08 -2.18 21.03
N ALA A 240 2.55 -1.56 22.08
CA ALA A 240 1.64 -2.20 23.04
C ALA A 240 0.33 -2.72 22.41
N PHE A 241 -0.06 -2.23 21.23
CA PHE A 241 -1.20 -2.77 20.50
C PHE A 241 -0.83 -4.00 19.65
N SER A 242 0.45 -4.23 19.40
CA SER A 242 0.86 -5.36 18.60
C SER A 242 0.71 -6.66 19.37
N SER A 243 0.00 -7.61 18.78
CA SER A 243 -0.43 -8.82 19.48
C SER A 243 0.10 -10.10 18.81
N ASN A 244 0.41 -11.07 19.65
CA ASN A 244 0.87 -12.41 19.29
C ASN A 244 -0.29 -13.36 18.94
N LEU A 245 -1.41 -12.85 18.42
CA LEU A 245 -2.52 -13.72 18.05
C LEU A 245 -2.01 -14.73 17.01
N PRO A 246 -2.16 -16.05 17.22
CA PRO A 246 -1.69 -17.01 16.25
C PRO A 246 -2.26 -16.67 14.87
N SER A 247 -1.44 -16.72 13.82
CA SER A 247 -1.98 -16.80 12.48
C SER A 247 -2.77 -18.10 12.45
N SER A 248 -4.10 -18.02 12.38
CA SER A 248 -4.87 -19.23 12.10
C SER A 248 -4.32 -19.74 10.78
N LYS A 249 -3.71 -20.93 10.78
CA LYS A 249 -3.39 -21.63 9.53
C LYS A 249 -4.66 -21.55 8.69
N PRO A 250 -4.59 -21.16 7.39
CA PRO A 250 -5.76 -21.19 6.53
C PRO A 250 -6.34 -22.60 6.68
N THR A 251 -7.51 -22.71 7.31
CA THR A 251 -8.22 -23.97 7.30
C THR A 251 -8.52 -24.20 5.83
N GLN A 252 -8.23 -25.39 5.30
CA GLN A 252 -8.61 -25.80 3.93
C GLN A 252 -10.14 -25.82 3.71
N LYS A 253 -10.92 -25.15 4.57
CA LYS A 253 -12.31 -24.84 4.28
C LYS A 253 -12.31 -23.65 3.34
N ALA A 254 -12.47 -23.95 2.05
CA ALA A 254 -12.89 -22.97 1.07
C ALA A 254 -14.21 -22.35 1.53
N TYR A 255 -14.14 -21.19 2.17
CA TYR A 255 -15.30 -20.32 2.28
C TYR A 255 -15.52 -19.71 0.91
N PRO A 256 -16.75 -19.67 0.38
CA PRO A 256 -17.02 -18.96 -0.86
C PRO A 256 -16.61 -17.50 -0.67
N VAL A 257 -15.48 -17.12 -1.24
CA VAL A 257 -15.01 -15.74 -1.26
C VAL A 257 -15.92 -15.02 -2.25
N ALA A 258 -16.84 -14.20 -1.76
CA ALA A 258 -17.48 -13.20 -2.59
C ALA A 258 -16.40 -12.17 -2.96
N LEU A 259 -15.83 -12.32 -4.16
CA LEU A 259 -15.01 -11.30 -4.80
C LEU A 259 -15.88 -10.06 -5.03
N CYS A 260 -15.79 -9.08 -4.15
CA CYS A 260 -16.26 -7.72 -4.44
C CYS A 260 -15.19 -7.02 -5.28
N GLY A 261 -15.12 -7.40 -6.56
CA GLY A 261 -14.34 -6.68 -7.56
C GLY A 261 -15.17 -5.53 -8.12
N TRP A 262 -14.59 -4.36 -8.24
CA TRP A 262 -15.13 -3.31 -9.10
C TRP A 262 -14.91 -3.73 -10.55
N VAL A 263 -15.99 -4.10 -11.25
CA VAL A 263 -15.96 -4.25 -12.71
C VAL A 263 -16.29 -2.88 -13.29
N GLY A 264 -15.24 -2.12 -13.64
CA GLY A 264 -15.38 -0.89 -14.41
C GLY A 264 -15.81 -1.21 -15.84
N TRP A 265 -16.90 -0.56 -16.26
CA TRP A 265 -17.43 -0.38 -17.62
C TRP A 265 -17.29 -1.57 -18.60
N SER A 266 -18.36 -2.37 -18.64
CA SER A 266 -18.79 -3.19 -19.78
C SER A 266 -18.06 -4.50 -20.05
N VAL A 267 -18.17 -5.50 -19.17
CA VAL A 267 -18.20 -6.92 -19.59
C VAL A 267 -19.15 -7.71 -18.68
N LEU A 268 -20.22 -8.23 -19.25
CA LEU A 268 -21.20 -9.10 -18.59
C LEU A 268 -20.65 -10.54 -18.60
N VAL A 269 -20.15 -11.04 -17.47
CA VAL A 269 -19.83 -12.46 -17.32
C VAL A 269 -20.98 -13.15 -16.59
N SER A 270 -21.75 -13.95 -17.33
CA SER A 270 -22.82 -14.80 -16.80
C SER A 270 -22.23 -15.98 -16.04
N VAL A 271 -22.35 -16.00 -14.72
CA VAL A 271 -22.06 -17.18 -13.89
C VAL A 271 -23.37 -17.90 -13.59
N ARG A 272 -23.57 -19.09 -14.17
CA ARG A 272 -24.66 -20.02 -13.79
C ARG A 272 -24.35 -20.61 -12.42
N SER A 273 -25.20 -20.37 -11.43
CA SER A 273 -25.15 -21.05 -10.13
C SER A 273 -25.97 -22.34 -10.19
N THR A 274 -25.41 -23.44 -9.70
CA THR A 274 -26.14 -24.68 -9.44
C THR A 274 -26.91 -24.55 -8.13
N GLN A 275 -28.24 -24.52 -8.21
CA GLN A 275 -29.13 -24.58 -7.05
C GLN A 275 -28.99 -25.93 -6.33
N LYS A 276 -28.67 -25.89 -5.03
CA LYS A 276 -29.13 -26.89 -4.07
C LYS A 276 -29.91 -26.20 -2.96
N SER A 277 -31.13 -26.68 -2.78
CA SER A 277 -32.22 -26.31 -1.86
C SER A 277 -31.86 -25.49 -0.62
N TRP A 278 -32.46 -24.30 -0.50
CA TRP A 278 -32.56 -23.51 0.72
C TRP A 278 -33.83 -23.90 1.52
N ARG A 279 -33.70 -24.10 2.84
CA ARG A 279 -34.83 -24.04 3.78
C ARG A 279 -34.87 -22.63 4.39
N PRO A 280 -36.04 -21.96 4.48
CA PRO A 280 -36.10 -20.60 5.01
C PRO A 280 -36.00 -20.60 6.54
N TRP A 281 -35.15 -19.74 7.07
CA TRP A 281 -35.20 -19.34 8.48
C TRP A 281 -36.34 -18.34 8.68
N SER A 282 -37.26 -18.67 9.59
CA SER A 282 -38.31 -17.77 10.04
C SER A 282 -37.74 -16.72 11.00
N ARG A 283 -37.62 -15.48 10.49
CA ARG A 283 -37.25 -14.20 11.15
C ARG A 283 -35.76 -13.81 11.08
N PRO A 284 -35.40 -12.71 10.39
CA PRO A 284 -34.10 -12.07 10.54
C PRO A 284 -34.11 -11.14 11.77
N PRO A 285 -33.03 -11.06 12.57
CA PRO A 285 -32.83 -9.93 13.47
C PRO A 285 -32.60 -8.67 12.63
N THR A 286 -33.42 -7.65 12.87
CA THR A 286 -33.23 -6.29 12.38
C THR A 286 -31.91 -5.76 12.91
N HIS A 287 -30.89 -5.64 12.06
CA HIS A 287 -29.74 -4.70 12.13
C HIS A 287 -28.59 -5.25 11.28
N PHE A 288 -28.74 -5.35 9.96
CA PHE A 288 -27.61 -5.48 9.02
C PHE A 288 -28.12 -5.31 7.58
N ALA A 289 -28.57 -4.11 7.20
CA ALA A 289 -28.87 -3.80 5.80
C ALA A 289 -29.04 -2.29 5.55
N THR A 290 -27.99 -1.47 5.70
CA THR A 290 -27.90 -0.15 5.04
C THR A 290 -26.52 0.48 5.21
N SER A 291 -25.58 0.21 4.29
CA SER A 291 -24.42 1.10 4.09
C SER A 291 -23.72 0.98 2.74
N ALA A 292 -24.26 0.23 1.77
CA ALA A 292 -23.60 0.02 0.47
C ALA A 292 -24.28 0.69 -0.75
N PHE A 293 -25.33 1.52 -0.57
CA PHE A 293 -26.11 2.03 -1.71
C PHE A 293 -26.27 3.56 -1.84
N MET A 294 -25.54 4.35 -1.05
CA MET A 294 -25.66 5.82 -1.06
C MET A 294 -24.34 6.53 -1.40
N TRP A 295 -23.68 6.18 -2.51
CA TRP A 295 -22.59 7.03 -3.02
C TRP A 295 -22.37 6.93 -4.53
N ASN A 296 -23.44 6.98 -5.32
CA ASN A 296 -23.28 7.17 -6.77
C ASN A 296 -24.35 8.04 -7.44
N ARG A 297 -25.02 8.93 -6.68
CA ARG A 297 -26.00 9.89 -7.24
C ARG A 297 -25.85 11.35 -6.81
N SER A 298 -24.82 11.71 -6.05
CA SER A 298 -24.62 13.08 -5.55
C SER A 298 -23.59 13.92 -6.33
N ALA A 299 -22.92 13.38 -7.35
CA ALA A 299 -21.89 14.11 -8.10
C ALA A 299 -22.41 14.86 -9.36
N SER A 300 -23.72 15.04 -9.53
CA SER A 300 -24.26 15.87 -10.62
C SER A 300 -25.60 16.53 -10.26
N ARG A 301 -25.56 17.57 -9.41
CA ARG A 301 -26.52 18.68 -9.42
C ARG A 301 -26.07 19.76 -8.45
N ARG A 302 -25.80 20.97 -8.97
CA ARG A 302 -25.74 22.21 -8.18
C ARG A 302 -27.07 22.36 -7.43
N TRP A 303 -27.04 22.52 -6.13
CA TRP A 303 -28.16 23.08 -5.36
C TRP A 303 -27.62 24.14 -4.41
N SER A 304 -28.06 25.37 -4.66
CA SER A 304 -28.06 26.50 -3.75
C SER A 304 -29.05 26.23 -2.62
N GLY A 305 -28.61 26.29 -1.36
CA GLY A 305 -29.52 26.24 -0.21
C GLY A 305 -28.81 25.93 1.09
N THR A 306 -28.82 26.89 2.00
CA THR A 306 -28.30 26.81 3.37
C THR A 306 -29.11 25.81 4.20
N LEU A 307 -28.45 24.83 4.84
CA LEU A 307 -29.02 24.09 5.96
C LEU A 307 -27.94 23.77 7.00
N LEU A 308 -28.12 24.33 8.19
CA LEU A 308 -27.43 23.97 9.42
C LEU A 308 -27.66 22.49 9.74
N TRP A 309 -26.61 21.77 10.12
CA TRP A 309 -26.72 20.46 10.77
C TRP A 309 -26.10 20.52 12.16
N THR A 310 -26.96 20.39 13.17
CA THR A 310 -26.57 20.07 14.55
C THR A 310 -26.33 18.56 14.67
N PHE A 311 -25.19 18.16 15.21
CA PHE A 311 -24.88 16.77 15.54
C PHE A 311 -25.19 16.51 17.02
N SER A 312 -26.11 15.57 17.30
CA SER A 312 -26.21 14.89 18.60
C SER A 312 -25.68 13.47 18.44
N ILE A 313 -24.66 13.13 19.22
CA ILE A 313 -24.11 11.79 19.39
C ILE A 313 -24.93 11.12 20.50
N ALA A 314 -25.54 9.97 20.20
CA ALA A 314 -26.01 9.04 21.22
C ALA A 314 -25.13 7.79 21.17
N CYS A 315 -24.42 7.53 22.26
CA CYS A 315 -23.72 6.28 22.52
C CYS A 315 -24.73 5.16 22.78
N MET A 316 -24.53 4.02 22.12
CA MET A 316 -24.74 2.67 22.65
C MET A 316 -23.72 1.73 22.03
#